data_AF-A0A9K3HUC3-F1
#
_entry.id   AF-A0A9K3HUC3-F1
#
_cell.length_a   1.000
_cell.length_b   1.000
_cell.length_c   1.000
_cell.angle_alpha   90.00
_cell.angle_beta   90.00
_cell.angle_gamma   90.00
#
_symmetry.space_group_name_H-M   'P 1'
#
loop_
_entity.id
_entity.type
_entity.pdbx_description
1 polymer ?
#
loop_
_entity_poly.entity_id
_entity_poly.type
_entity_poly.pdbx_seq_one_letter_code
_entity_poly.pdbx_strand_id
1 'polypeptide(L)'
;MGRQVLSTSFVGTNKIRSYAHCSKTSAGITLLVINLDGFKTTNIGVFIENTTTVITSTQQNATQKQRTKFSKMLRNPRIDEAQRDEYHLTAKDGDLHSQIVLLNGVELLVNSSGVIPSLEPIQKNFSSPISVAPFSIVFVHIPTIRVPACT
;
A
#
# COMPACT_ATOMS: atom_id res chain seq x y z
N MET A 1 -0.03 5.39 -8.85
CA MET A 1 0.78 4.39 -9.60
C MET A 1 1.75 5.09 -10.52
N GLY A 2 2.98 4.59 -10.63
CA GLY A 2 4.03 5.12 -11.49
C GLY A 2 3.99 4.55 -12.92
N ARG A 3 5.01 4.90 -13.72
CA ARG A 3 5.08 4.55 -15.15
C ARG A 3 5.56 3.12 -15.42
N GLN A 4 6.39 2.58 -14.54
CA GLN A 4 6.95 1.25 -14.70
C GLN A 4 5.98 0.19 -14.18
N VAL A 5 5.53 -0.70 -15.06
CA VAL A 5 4.65 -1.82 -14.73
C VAL A 5 5.47 -2.97 -14.14
N LEU A 6 4.94 -3.64 -13.13
CA LEU A 6 5.53 -4.83 -12.51
C LEU A 6 4.67 -6.06 -12.81
N SER A 7 5.32 -7.23 -12.87
CA SER A 7 4.59 -8.50 -12.92
C SER A 7 3.90 -8.76 -11.57
N THR A 8 2.67 -9.23 -11.62
CA THR A 8 1.89 -9.61 -10.43
C THR A 8 1.05 -10.83 -10.74
N SER A 9 0.89 -11.70 -9.75
CA SER A 9 0.01 -12.86 -9.81
C SER A 9 -0.84 -12.90 -8.54
N PHE A 10 -2.03 -13.47 -8.65
CA PHE A 10 -2.93 -13.65 -7.53
C PHE A 10 -3.26 -15.13 -7.36
N VAL A 11 -3.11 -15.62 -6.13
CA VAL A 11 -3.48 -16.99 -5.75
C VAL A 11 -4.76 -16.92 -4.94
N GLY A 12 -5.87 -17.40 -5.51
CA GLY A 12 -7.18 -17.35 -4.87
C GLY A 12 -8.31 -17.49 -5.87
N THR A 13 -9.41 -16.75 -5.64
CA THR A 13 -10.56 -16.74 -6.55
C THR A 13 -10.23 -16.04 -7.87
N ASN A 14 -10.96 -16.39 -8.92
CA ASN A 14 -10.88 -15.71 -10.22
C ASN A 14 -11.63 -14.36 -10.25
N LYS A 15 -12.17 -13.91 -9.11
CA LYS A 15 -12.92 -12.64 -8.99
C LYS A 15 -12.06 -11.49 -8.47
N ILE A 16 -10.78 -11.74 -8.20
CA ILE A 16 -9.82 -10.69 -7.87
C ILE A 16 -8.96 -10.41 -9.08
N ARG A 17 -8.82 -9.13 -9.43
CA ARG A 17 -7.81 -8.65 -10.39
C ARG A 17 -6.78 -7.83 -9.62
N SER A 18 -5.51 -8.10 -9.85
CA SER A 18 -4.40 -7.37 -9.22
C SER A 18 -3.46 -6.80 -10.28
N TYR A 19 -2.97 -5.60 -10.03
CA TYR A 19 -2.01 -4.88 -10.88
C TYR A 19 -0.96 -4.25 -9.97
N ALA A 20 0.29 -4.26 -10.41
CA ALA A 20 1.41 -3.71 -9.65
C ALA A 20 2.26 -2.80 -10.54
N HIS A 21 2.62 -1.64 -10.01
CA HIS A 21 3.52 -0.70 -10.66
C HIS A 21 4.55 -0.22 -9.64
N CYS A 22 5.69 0.28 -10.11
CA CYS A 22 6.52 1.14 -9.27
C CYS A 22 5.72 2.36 -8.80
N SER A 23 6.04 2.89 -7.63
CA SER A 23 5.36 4.05 -7.10
C SER A 23 5.68 5.31 -7.91
N LYS A 24 4.75 6.27 -7.93
CA LYS A 24 4.95 7.56 -8.58
C LYS A 24 5.76 8.53 -7.70
N THR A 25 5.60 8.41 -6.39
CA THR A 25 6.05 9.40 -5.40
C THR A 25 7.11 8.84 -4.44
N SER A 26 7.49 7.57 -4.58
CA SER A 26 8.55 6.94 -3.79
C SER A 26 9.30 5.89 -4.61
N ALA A 27 10.42 5.39 -4.08
CA ALA A 27 11.14 4.23 -4.63
C ALA A 27 10.41 2.88 -4.41
N GLY A 28 9.21 2.95 -3.83
CA GLY A 28 8.35 1.83 -3.49
C GLY A 28 7.52 1.31 -4.65
N ILE A 29 6.45 0.61 -4.30
CA ILE A 29 5.49 0.07 -5.26
C ILE A 29 4.07 0.56 -4.95
N THR A 30 3.20 0.51 -5.95
CA THR A 30 1.76 0.72 -5.79
C THR A 30 1.02 -0.46 -6.40
N LEU A 31 0.08 -1.01 -5.63
CA LEU A 31 -0.84 -2.06 -6.07
C LEU A 31 -2.21 -1.45 -6.35
N LEU A 32 -2.91 -2.02 -7.32
CA LEU A 32 -4.33 -1.84 -7.56
C LEU A 32 -4.98 -3.21 -7.46
N VAL A 33 -5.95 -3.36 -6.58
CA VAL A 33 -6.72 -4.59 -6.42
C VAL A 33 -8.19 -4.31 -6.63
N ILE A 34 -8.83 -5.12 -7.46
CA ILE A 34 -10.26 -5.01 -7.80
C ILE A 34 -10.94 -6.30 -7.36
N ASN A 35 -11.95 -6.17 -6.51
CA ASN A 35 -12.81 -7.28 -6.13
C ASN A 35 -14.11 -7.25 -6.92
N LEU A 36 -14.36 -8.31 -7.70
CA LEU A 36 -15.56 -8.50 -8.52
C LEU A 36 -16.55 -9.45 -7.87
N ASP A 37 -16.27 -9.94 -6.66
CA ASP A 37 -17.26 -10.66 -5.88
C ASP A 37 -18.28 -9.67 -5.32
N GLY A 38 -19.56 -9.95 -5.52
CA GLY A 38 -20.65 -9.08 -5.07
C GLY A 38 -21.11 -9.32 -3.64
N PHE A 39 -20.58 -10.35 -2.97
CA PHE A 39 -21.03 -10.75 -1.63
C PHE A 39 -19.89 -10.84 -0.63
N LYS A 40 -18.68 -11.19 -1.08
CA LYS A 40 -17.56 -11.51 -0.18
C LYS A 40 -16.49 -10.44 -0.15
N THR A 41 -16.24 -9.93 1.04
CA THR A 41 -14.98 -9.25 1.37
C THR A 41 -13.83 -10.26 1.30
N THR A 42 -12.77 -9.92 0.60
CA THR A 42 -11.58 -10.78 0.46
C THR A 42 -10.41 -10.17 1.23
N ASN A 43 -9.78 -10.95 2.10
CA ASN A 43 -8.57 -10.55 2.81
C ASN A 43 -7.35 -11.05 2.03
N ILE A 44 -6.46 -10.14 1.63
CA ILE A 44 -5.35 -10.40 0.73
C ILE A 44 -4.03 -10.16 1.46
N GLY A 45 -3.17 -11.18 1.48
CA GLY A 45 -1.77 -11.04 1.86
C GLY A 45 -0.92 -10.60 0.66
N VAL A 46 0.12 -9.82 0.91
CA VAL A 46 1.05 -9.37 -0.14
C VAL A 46 2.40 -10.04 0.07
N PHE A 47 2.88 -10.70 -0.98
CA PHE A 47 4.22 -11.25 -1.06
C PHE A 47 4.96 -10.62 -2.23
N ILE A 48 6.23 -10.29 -2.04
CA ILE A 48 7.04 -9.59 -3.05
C ILE A 48 8.32 -10.37 -3.24
N GLU A 49 8.53 -10.85 -4.47
CA GLU A 49 9.74 -11.55 -4.87
C GLU A 49 10.90 -10.56 -5.11
N ASN A 50 12.14 -11.02 -4.90
CA ASN A 50 13.37 -10.26 -5.17
C ASN A 50 13.45 -8.91 -4.44
N THR A 51 13.07 -8.86 -3.16
CA THR A 51 13.21 -7.65 -2.35
C THR A 51 14.66 -7.48 -1.88
N THR A 52 15.22 -6.30 -2.11
CA THR A 52 16.40 -5.85 -1.37
C THR A 52 15.90 -5.10 -0.14
N THR A 53 15.87 -5.78 1.01
CA THR A 53 15.62 -5.10 2.29
C THR A 53 16.75 -4.09 2.52
N VAL A 54 16.44 -2.80 2.63
CA VAL A 54 17.47 -1.79 2.95
C VAL A 54 17.00 -0.91 4.11
N ILE A 55 17.56 -1.25 5.28
CA ILE A 55 18.33 -0.36 6.15
C ILE A 55 18.00 1.12 5.97
N THR A 56 17.26 1.69 6.92
CA THR A 56 17.38 3.12 7.19
C THR A 56 18.70 3.34 7.92
N SER A 57 19.75 3.66 7.16
CA SER A 57 20.94 4.29 7.71
C SER A 57 20.56 5.71 8.12
N THR A 58 20.13 5.89 9.37
CA THR A 58 20.27 7.19 10.01
C THR A 58 21.77 7.45 10.16
N GLN A 59 22.33 8.22 9.24
CA GLN A 59 23.62 8.89 9.47
C GLN A 59 23.41 9.88 10.62
N GLN A 60 23.56 9.40 11.85
CA GLN A 60 23.86 10.28 12.97
C GLN A 60 25.38 10.36 13.06
N ASN A 61 25.90 11.50 12.64
CA ASN A 61 27.30 11.87 12.80
C ASN A 61 27.70 11.78 14.29
N ALA A 62 28.93 11.33 14.48
CA ALA A 62 29.54 10.84 15.70
C ALA A 62 29.45 11.77 16.92
N THR A 63 29.30 11.14 18.10
CA THR A 63 30.14 11.48 19.26
C THR A 63 30.69 10.20 19.89
N GLN A 64 32.00 10.09 19.83
CA GLN A 64 32.88 9.05 20.33
C GLN A 64 32.74 8.90 21.86
N LYS A 65 32.19 7.78 22.36
CA LYS A 65 32.35 7.35 23.76
C LYS A 65 32.38 5.83 23.89
N GLN A 66 33.13 5.39 24.90
CA GLN A 66 33.89 4.15 24.99
C GLN A 66 33.06 2.86 25.09
N ARG A 67 33.73 1.78 24.68
CA ARG A 67 33.28 0.38 24.57
C ARG A 67 32.72 -0.18 25.89
N THR A 68 31.53 -0.78 25.82
CA THR A 68 31.15 -1.93 26.66
C THR A 68 30.66 -3.06 25.75
N LYS A 69 31.26 -4.26 25.94
CA LYS A 69 31.00 -5.48 25.16
C LYS A 69 29.66 -6.11 25.54
N PHE A 70 28.57 -5.46 25.17
CA PHE A 70 27.29 -6.12 24.99
C PHE A 70 26.93 -5.93 23.54
N SER A 71 26.86 -7.04 22.80
CA SER A 71 26.36 -7.10 21.43
C SER A 71 24.96 -6.48 21.40
N LYS A 72 24.89 -5.18 21.12
CA LYS A 72 23.67 -4.54 20.65
C LYS A 72 23.34 -5.26 19.34
N MET A 73 22.46 -6.26 19.42
CA MET A 73 21.82 -6.82 18.23
C MET A 73 21.30 -5.61 17.46
N LEU A 74 21.88 -5.34 16.29
CA LEU A 74 21.18 -4.56 15.27
C LEU A 74 19.88 -5.30 15.02
N ARG A 75 18.80 -4.83 15.64
CA ARG A 75 17.47 -5.30 15.33
C ARG A 75 17.21 -4.77 13.92
N ASN A 76 17.40 -5.61 12.92
CA ASN A 76 16.90 -5.33 11.58
C ASN A 76 15.41 -4.96 11.75
N PRO A 77 14.96 -3.78 11.29
CA PRO A 77 13.53 -3.54 11.19
C PRO A 77 13.01 -4.62 10.26
N ARG A 78 12.23 -5.52 10.82
CA ARG A 78 11.62 -6.61 10.06
C ARG A 78 10.64 -5.96 9.09
N ILE A 79 10.38 -6.58 7.95
CA ILE A 79 9.30 -6.16 7.03
C ILE A 79 7.98 -5.90 7.80
N ASP A 80 7.80 -6.60 8.93
CA ASP A 80 6.78 -6.39 9.97
C ASP A 80 6.63 -4.97 10.53
N GLU A 81 7.61 -4.08 10.38
CA GLU A 81 7.53 -2.68 10.84
C GLU A 81 7.19 -1.70 9.71
N ALA A 82 7.21 -2.18 8.44
CA ALA A 82 6.86 -1.34 7.31
C ALA A 82 5.38 -0.96 7.37
N GLN A 83 5.08 0.29 6.98
CA GLN A 83 3.72 0.78 6.84
C GLN A 83 3.35 0.79 5.35
N ARG A 84 2.05 0.76 5.09
CA ARG A 84 1.45 1.00 3.79
C ARG A 84 0.23 1.89 3.92
N ASP A 85 -0.03 2.62 2.86
CA ASP A 85 -1.19 3.49 2.73
C ASP A 85 -2.25 2.81 1.86
N GLU A 86 -3.47 2.71 2.36
CA GLU A 86 -4.60 2.12 1.65
C GLU A 86 -5.66 3.17 1.30
N TYR A 87 -6.14 3.11 0.06
CA TYR A 87 -7.16 3.99 -0.51
C TYR A 87 -8.28 3.12 -1.08
N HIS A 88 -9.29 2.86 -0.26
CA HIS A 88 -10.44 2.04 -0.60
C HIS A 88 -11.50 2.89 -1.29
N LEU A 89 -11.89 2.50 -2.50
CA LEU A 89 -12.94 3.13 -3.28
C LEU A 89 -14.16 2.22 -3.34
N THR A 90 -15.28 2.74 -2.85
CA THR A 90 -16.57 2.05 -2.84
C THR A 90 -17.65 2.97 -3.40
N ALA A 91 -18.66 2.40 -4.05
CA ALA A 91 -19.83 3.18 -4.45
C ALA A 91 -20.70 3.53 -3.23
N LYS A 92 -21.34 4.70 -3.24
CA LYS A 92 -22.24 5.11 -2.16
C LYS A 92 -23.36 4.09 -1.95
N ASP A 93 -23.59 3.74 -0.69
CA ASP A 93 -24.59 2.75 -0.27
C ASP A 93 -24.40 1.36 -0.90
N GLY A 94 -23.22 1.07 -1.49
CA GLY A 94 -22.96 -0.16 -2.23
C GLY A 94 -23.65 -0.23 -3.60
N ASP A 95 -24.27 0.86 -4.06
CA ASP A 95 -24.94 0.93 -5.36
C ASP A 95 -23.94 1.24 -6.49
N LEU A 96 -23.67 0.27 -7.34
CA LEU A 96 -22.76 0.41 -8.49
C LEU A 96 -23.24 1.41 -9.55
N HIS A 97 -24.52 1.81 -9.52
CA HIS A 97 -25.05 2.86 -10.40
C HIS A 97 -24.91 4.27 -9.80
N SER A 98 -24.52 4.38 -8.53
CA SER A 98 -24.27 5.65 -7.87
C SER A 98 -23.18 6.45 -8.60
N GLN A 99 -23.41 7.74 -8.74
CA GLN A 99 -22.43 8.69 -9.28
C GLN A 99 -21.49 9.24 -8.19
N ILE A 100 -21.64 8.77 -6.94
CA ILE A 100 -20.83 9.17 -5.80
C ILE A 100 -19.94 8.00 -5.38
N VAL A 101 -18.64 8.25 -5.37
CA VAL A 101 -17.62 7.32 -4.87
C VAL A 101 -17.17 7.79 -3.49
N LEU A 102 -16.91 6.84 -2.59
CA LEU A 102 -16.35 7.10 -1.27
C LEU A 102 -14.88 6.68 -1.28
N LEU A 103 -14.01 7.54 -0.77
CA LEU A 103 -12.65 7.20 -0.39
C LEU A 103 -12.62 6.87 1.09
N ASN A 104 -12.25 5.65 1.44
CA ASN A 104 -12.10 5.23 2.84
C ASN A 104 -13.36 5.49 3.68
N GLY A 105 -14.54 5.41 3.06
CA GLY A 105 -15.84 5.67 3.68
C GLY A 105 -16.31 7.14 3.66
N VAL A 106 -15.54 8.06 3.07
CA VAL A 106 -15.89 9.48 2.96
C VAL A 106 -16.19 9.83 1.50
N GLU A 107 -17.31 10.51 1.24
CA GLU A 107 -17.69 10.92 -0.11
C GLU A 107 -16.62 11.80 -0.77
N LEU A 108 -16.15 11.39 -1.95
CA LEU A 108 -15.23 12.16 -2.77
C LEU A 108 -16.01 13.17 -3.60
N LEU A 109 -16.18 14.38 -3.05
CA LEU A 109 -16.85 15.49 -3.71
C LEU A 109 -15.88 16.64 -3.92
N VAL A 110 -15.97 17.27 -5.09
CA VAL A 110 -15.35 18.58 -5.32
C VAL A 110 -16.23 19.66 -4.69
N ASN A 111 -15.60 20.73 -4.21
CA ASN A 111 -16.36 21.87 -3.71
C ASN A 111 -17.00 22.67 -4.87
N SER A 112 -17.80 23.70 -4.55
CA SER A 112 -18.44 24.57 -5.54
C SER A 112 -17.47 25.28 -6.49
N SER A 113 -16.19 25.39 -6.13
CA SER A 113 -15.12 25.96 -6.94
C SER A 113 -14.39 24.91 -7.80
N GLY A 114 -14.80 23.64 -7.74
CA GLY A 114 -14.17 22.54 -8.47
C GLY A 114 -12.83 22.06 -7.89
N VAL A 115 -12.50 22.45 -6.65
CA VAL A 115 -11.26 22.03 -6.00
C VAL A 115 -11.38 20.56 -5.59
N ILE A 116 -10.36 19.77 -5.96
CA ILE A 116 -10.25 18.36 -5.58
C ILE A 116 -9.85 18.27 -4.10
N PRO A 117 -10.57 17.49 -3.27
CA PRO A 117 -10.22 17.33 -1.86
C PRO A 117 -8.90 16.56 -1.69
N SER A 118 -8.29 16.69 -0.51
CA SER A 118 -7.15 15.82 -0.15
C SER A 118 -7.58 14.36 -0.14
N LEU A 119 -6.76 13.49 -0.71
CA LEU A 119 -7.01 12.05 -0.74
C LEU A 119 -6.28 11.43 0.44
N GLU A 120 -6.95 11.33 1.58
CA GLU A 120 -6.33 10.84 2.82
C GLU A 120 -6.29 9.31 2.86
N PRO A 121 -5.11 8.70 3.09
CA PRO A 121 -4.98 7.24 3.22
C PRO A 121 -5.42 6.71 4.58
N ILE A 122 -5.68 5.41 4.63
CA ILE A 122 -5.63 4.64 5.88
C ILE A 122 -4.25 3.99 5.97
N GLN A 123 -3.48 4.35 7.00
CA GLN A 123 -2.20 3.69 7.30
C GLN A 123 -2.44 2.33 7.96
N LYS A 124 -1.77 1.31 7.42
CA LYS A 124 -1.79 -0.05 7.94
C LYS A 124 -0.37 -0.62 8.00
N ASN A 125 -0.17 -1.55 8.92
CA ASN A 125 1.04 -2.36 8.94
C ASN A 125 1.10 -3.23 7.67
N PHE A 126 2.28 -3.32 7.05
CA PHE A 126 2.52 -4.10 5.85
C PHE A 126 2.15 -5.59 6.01
N SER A 127 2.34 -6.18 7.19
CA SER A 127 2.02 -7.59 7.44
C SER A 127 0.54 -7.87 7.66
N SER A 128 -0.26 -6.84 7.95
CA SER A 128 -1.71 -7.03 8.09
C SER A 128 -2.35 -7.38 6.74
N PRO A 129 -3.43 -8.17 6.68
CA PRO A 129 -4.12 -8.42 5.41
C PRO A 129 -4.81 -7.16 4.89
N ILE A 130 -4.86 -6.99 3.57
CA ILE A 130 -5.66 -5.94 2.90
C ILE A 130 -7.09 -6.48 2.78
N SER A 131 -8.06 -5.81 3.38
CA SER A 131 -9.46 -6.21 3.30
C SER A 131 -10.16 -5.49 2.15
N VAL A 132 -10.55 -6.22 1.10
CA VAL A 132 -11.17 -5.63 -0.10
C VAL A 132 -12.65 -5.96 -0.12
N ALA A 133 -13.50 -4.95 0.02
CA ALA A 133 -14.96 -5.10 0.08
C ALA A 133 -15.54 -5.67 -1.24
N PRO A 134 -16.77 -6.20 -1.23
CA PRO A 134 -17.45 -6.61 -2.46
C PRO A 134 -17.56 -5.47 -3.47
N PHE A 135 -17.47 -5.79 -4.76
CA PHE A 135 -17.52 -4.82 -5.88
C PHE A 135 -16.79 -3.50 -5.62
N SER A 136 -15.56 -3.59 -5.14
CA SER A 136 -14.76 -2.43 -4.75
C SER A 136 -13.36 -2.47 -5.33
N ILE A 137 -12.66 -1.35 -5.19
CA ILE A 137 -11.31 -1.16 -5.66
C ILE A 137 -10.47 -0.63 -4.50
N VAL A 138 -9.24 -1.11 -4.35
CA VAL A 138 -8.28 -0.53 -3.42
C VAL A 138 -6.97 -0.21 -4.13
N PHE A 139 -6.45 0.99 -3.90
CA PHE A 139 -5.06 1.31 -4.18
C PHE A 139 -4.24 1.16 -2.90
N VAL A 140 -3.09 0.52 -3.01
CA VAL A 140 -2.18 0.30 -1.87
C VAL A 140 -0.80 0.80 -2.24
N HIS A 141 -0.29 1.78 -1.49
CA HIS A 141 1.05 2.32 -1.66
C HIS A 141 1.97 1.80 -0.55
N ILE A 142 3.06 1.14 -0.95
CA ILE A 142 4.08 0.62 -0.04
C ILE A 142 5.34 1.45 -0.26
N PRO A 143 5.60 2.50 0.54
CA PRO A 143 6.59 3.52 0.19
C PRO A 143 8.04 3.07 0.36
N THR A 144 8.32 2.17 1.31
CA THR A 144 9.67 1.89 1.81
C THR A 144 10.32 0.64 1.20
N ILE A 145 9.60 -0.14 0.39
CA ILE A 145 10.17 -1.34 -0.23
C ILE A 145 11.04 -0.98 -1.42
N ARG A 146 12.22 -1.57 -1.55
CA ARG A 146 13.06 -1.40 -2.73
C ARG A 146 12.97 -2.62 -3.62
N VAL A 147 12.48 -2.38 -4.84
CA VAL A 147 12.45 -3.36 -5.93
C VAL A 147 13.43 -2.85 -6.98
N PRO A 148 14.43 -3.65 -7.42
CA PRO A 148 15.43 -3.21 -8.39
C PRO A 148 14.85 -2.65 -9.71
N ALA A 149 13.67 -3.10 -10.10
CA ALA A 149 12.97 -2.58 -11.28
C ALA A 149 12.40 -1.16 -11.11
N CYS A 150 12.39 -0.61 -9.88
CA CYS A 150 11.79 0.67 -9.52
C CYS A 150 12.81 1.76 -9.15
N THR A 151 14.10 1.52 -9.42
CA THR A 151 15.21 2.44 -9.16
C THR A 151 15.81 2.98 -10.43
#